data_AF-A0A0C9XX94-F1
#
_entry.id   AF-A0A0C9XX94-F1
#
_cell.length_a   1.000
_cell.length_b   1.000
_cell.length_c   1.000
_cell.angle_alpha   90.00
_cell.angle_beta   90.00
_cell.angle_gamma   90.00
#
_symmetry.space_group_name_H-M   'P 1'
#
loop_
_entity.id
_entity.type
_entity.pdbx_description
1 polymer ?
#
loop_
_entity_poly.entity_id
_entity_poly.type
_entity_poly.pdbx_seq_one_letter_code
_entity_poly.pdbx_strand_id
1 'polypeptide(L)'
;ILIFVLFKVQEYQYLKVKYVSTVDWEVATNYLRCNPNFHGQPRYDCALIQFSETEAAFVRLIFLFTCQLDRDFQLIRVKAVPRVASIFIPVKSIIRGALLYPDPGRHGEFLVVEHVDGDMFLRM
;
A
#
# COMPACT_ATOMS: atom_id res chain seq x y z
N ILE A 1 12.19 -13.38 -34.42
CA ILE A 1 13.09 -13.05 -33.27
C ILE A 1 12.18 -12.66 -32.11
N LEU A 2 11.96 -13.58 -31.16
CA LEU A 2 11.20 -13.31 -29.95
C LEU A 2 12.14 -12.65 -28.94
N ILE A 3 12.00 -11.34 -28.74
CA ILE A 3 12.72 -10.63 -27.68
C ILE A 3 11.99 -10.94 -26.38
N PHE A 4 12.57 -11.80 -25.55
CA PHE A 4 12.14 -11.95 -24.16
C PHE A 4 12.64 -10.72 -23.39
N VAL A 5 11.73 -9.82 -23.02
CA VAL A 5 12.04 -8.75 -22.07
C VAL A 5 12.13 -9.37 -20.68
N LEU A 6 13.34 -9.48 -20.16
CA LEU A 6 13.59 -9.88 -18.77
C LEU A 6 13.40 -8.65 -17.88
N PHE A 7 12.18 -8.45 -17.36
CA PHE A 7 11.94 -7.48 -16.32
C PHE A 7 12.31 -8.09 -14.96
N LYS A 8 13.11 -7.38 -14.17
CA LYS A 8 13.47 -7.82 -12.82
C LYS A 8 12.46 -7.27 -11.83
N VAL A 9 11.66 -8.17 -11.25
CA VAL A 9 10.76 -7.86 -10.13
C VAL A 9 11.46 -8.22 -8.83
N GLN A 10 11.50 -7.28 -7.90
CA GLN A 10 11.91 -7.54 -6.53
C GLN A 10 10.70 -7.32 -5.62
N GLU A 11 10.32 -8.35 -4.88
CA GLU A 11 9.22 -8.28 -3.91
C GLU A 11 9.69 -7.73 -2.57
N TYR A 12 8.78 -7.09 -1.86
CA TYR A 12 8.96 -6.57 -0.51
C TYR A 12 7.73 -6.90 0.32
N GLN A 13 7.93 -7.10 1.62
CA GLN A 13 6.85 -7.39 2.57
C GLN A 13 6.65 -6.26 3.59
N TYR A 14 7.40 -5.17 3.44
CA TYR A 14 7.51 -4.10 4.42
C TYR A 14 7.85 -2.76 3.76
N LEU A 15 7.20 -1.69 4.21
CA LEU A 15 7.37 -0.33 3.72
C LEU A 15 7.41 0.66 4.90
N LYS A 16 8.42 1.53 4.92
CA LYS A 16 8.47 2.69 5.84
C LYS A 16 7.94 3.92 5.11
N VAL A 17 6.90 4.54 5.64
CA VAL A 17 6.30 5.77 5.09
C VAL A 17 6.52 6.90 6.08
N LYS A 18 7.24 7.94 5.67
CA LYS A 18 7.34 9.18 6.45
C LYS A 18 6.24 10.14 6.02
N TYR A 19 5.56 10.75 6.97
CA TYR A 19 4.51 11.74 6.70
C TYR A 19 4.59 12.86 7.74
N VAL A 20 4.08 14.04 7.38
CA VAL A 20 3.90 15.14 8.33
C VAL A 20 2.51 15.00 8.94
N SER A 21 2.45 14.90 10.26
CA SER A 21 1.19 14.86 10.98
C SER A 21 0.51 16.23 10.92
N THR A 22 -0.79 16.24 10.64
CA THR A 22 -1.57 17.48 10.56
C THR A 22 -1.97 18.02 11.94
N VAL A 23 -1.67 17.28 13.01
CA VAL A 23 -2.04 17.64 14.39
C VAL A 23 -0.95 18.50 15.03
N ASP A 24 0.28 18.05 14.94
CA ASP A 24 1.47 18.64 15.60
C ASP A 24 2.50 19.16 14.60
N TRP A 25 2.30 18.93 13.29
CA TRP A 25 3.24 19.29 12.21
C TRP A 25 4.60 18.61 12.30
N GLU A 26 4.70 17.53 13.10
CA GLU A 26 5.92 16.75 13.23
C GLU A 26 5.98 15.63 12.18
N VAL A 27 7.20 15.22 11.85
CA VAL A 27 7.42 14.10 10.94
C VAL A 27 7.27 12.79 11.70
N ALA A 28 6.24 12.04 11.38
CA ALA A 28 6.00 10.70 11.88
C ALA A 28 6.38 9.64 10.82
N THR A 29 6.56 8.40 11.26
CA THR A 29 6.84 7.26 10.37
C THR A 29 5.84 6.14 10.62
N ASN A 30 5.14 5.71 9.57
CA ASN A 30 4.37 4.47 9.59
C ASN A 30 5.18 3.30 9.05
N TYR A 31 4.95 2.14 9.65
CA TYR A 31 5.62 0.89 9.33
C TYR A 31 4.61 -0.12 8.79
N LEU A 32 4.42 -0.12 7.48
CA LEU A 32 3.39 -0.91 6.80
C LEU A 32 3.93 -2.28 6.37
N ARG A 33 3.10 -3.31 6.48
CA ARG A 33 3.42 -4.70 6.14
C ARG A 33 2.41 -5.28 5.15
N CYS A 34 2.92 -6.14 4.28
CA CYS A 34 2.12 -7.01 3.40
C CYS A 34 2.72 -8.43 3.40
N ASN A 35 2.88 -8.99 4.59
CA ASN A 35 3.54 -10.27 4.77
C ASN A 35 2.50 -11.41 4.85
N PRO A 36 2.45 -12.35 3.90
CA PRO A 36 1.52 -13.48 3.95
C PRO A 36 1.77 -14.45 5.12
N ASN A 37 2.94 -14.40 5.77
CA ASN A 37 3.30 -15.28 6.88
C ASN A 37 4.01 -14.49 8.01
N PHE A 38 3.24 -13.67 8.71
CA PHE A 38 3.67 -12.92 9.90
C PHE A 38 3.19 -13.63 11.17
N HIS A 39 4.12 -14.22 11.95
CA HIS A 39 3.79 -15.04 13.12
C HIS A 39 2.77 -16.17 12.84
N GLY A 40 2.85 -16.78 11.66
CA GLY A 40 1.96 -17.86 11.25
C GLY A 40 0.60 -17.41 10.70
N GLN A 41 0.38 -16.10 10.53
CA GLN A 41 -0.85 -15.53 9.96
C GLN A 41 -0.53 -14.43 8.93
N PRO A 42 -1.37 -14.23 7.90
CA PRO A 42 -1.17 -13.12 6.96
C PRO A 42 -1.42 -11.77 7.62
N ARG A 43 -0.55 -10.80 7.33
CA ARG A 43 -0.68 -9.40 7.77
C ARG A 43 -0.60 -8.45 6.58
N TYR A 44 -1.71 -7.75 6.34
CA TYR A 44 -1.85 -6.75 5.30
C TYR A 44 -2.35 -5.45 5.91
N ASP A 45 -1.44 -4.50 6.10
CA ASP A 45 -1.76 -3.21 6.69
C ASP A 45 -2.50 -2.32 5.67
N CYS A 46 -3.32 -1.40 6.19
CA CYS A 46 -4.06 -0.44 5.38
C CYS A 46 -3.31 0.89 5.28
N ALA A 47 -3.58 1.62 4.20
CA ALA A 47 -2.98 2.91 3.91
C ALA A 47 -4.03 3.88 3.36
N LEU A 48 -3.88 5.16 3.68
CA LEU A 48 -4.56 6.25 3.01
C LEU A 48 -3.73 6.67 1.79
N ILE A 49 -4.36 6.67 0.62
CA ILE A 49 -3.71 7.03 -0.65
C ILE A 49 -4.41 8.22 -1.29
N GLN A 50 -3.65 9.01 -2.03
CA GLN A 50 -4.14 10.06 -2.89
C GLN A 50 -4.21 9.57 -4.34
N PHE A 51 -5.41 9.53 -4.91
CA PHE A 51 -5.62 9.20 -6.33
C PHE A 51 -5.48 10.42 -7.23
N SER A 52 -6.01 11.55 -6.76
CA SER A 52 -6.00 12.84 -7.45
C SER A 52 -5.90 13.97 -6.42
N GLU A 53 -5.88 15.23 -6.86
CA GLU A 53 -5.81 16.37 -5.95
C GLU A 53 -6.98 16.43 -4.96
N THR A 54 -8.14 15.88 -5.34
CA THR A 54 -9.38 15.94 -4.54
C THR A 54 -9.85 14.58 -4.03
N GLU A 55 -9.28 13.48 -4.52
CA GLU A 55 -9.73 12.13 -4.18
C GLU A 55 -8.67 11.35 -3.41
N ALA A 56 -9.07 10.88 -2.24
CA ALA A 56 -8.29 9.96 -1.43
C ALA A 56 -9.12 8.71 -1.10
N ALA A 57 -8.44 7.59 -0.87
CA ALA A 57 -9.11 6.37 -0.45
C ALA A 57 -8.25 5.57 0.52
N PHE A 58 -8.92 4.74 1.30
CA PHE A 58 -8.26 3.71 2.09
C PHE A 58 -8.11 2.44 1.26
N VAL A 59 -6.90 1.89 1.27
CA VAL A 59 -6.56 0.64 0.58
C VAL A 59 -5.87 -0.33 1.53
N ARG A 60 -5.93 -1.62 1.20
CA ARG A 60 -5.17 -2.66 1.89
C ARG A 60 -3.99 -3.10 1.04
N LEU A 61 -2.79 -3.02 1.59
CA LEU A 61 -1.56 -3.40 0.89
C LEU A 61 -1.40 -4.91 0.90
N ILE A 62 -1.70 -5.56 -0.23
CA ILE A 62 -1.63 -7.03 -0.37
C ILE A 62 -0.33 -7.52 -1.01
N PHE A 63 0.38 -6.65 -1.74
CA PHE A 63 1.61 -6.99 -2.46
C PHE A 63 2.43 -5.72 -2.73
N LEU A 64 3.74 -5.78 -2.48
CA LEU A 64 4.69 -4.68 -2.72
C LEU A 64 5.87 -5.20 -3.55
N PHE A 65 6.23 -4.46 -4.59
CA PHE A 65 7.34 -4.82 -5.47
C PHE A 65 7.98 -3.58 -6.10
N THR A 66 9.24 -3.70 -6.49
CA THR A 66 9.87 -2.82 -7.47
C THR A 66 10.04 -3.60 -8.77
N CYS A 67 9.87 -2.92 -9.89
CA CYS A 67 10.12 -3.47 -11.21
C CYS A 67 11.14 -2.56 -11.89
N GLN A 68 12.31 -3.11 -12.21
CA GLN A 68 13.28 -2.42 -13.05
C GLN A 68 12.87 -2.63 -14.50
N LEU A 69 12.23 -1.61 -15.08
CA LEU A 69 12.17 -1.51 -16.54
C LEU A 69 13.56 -1.11 -17.03
N ASP A 70 14.15 -1.98 -17.82
CA ASP A 70 15.40 -1.68 -18.49
C ASP A 70 15.19 -0.46 -19.43
N ARG A 71 16.12 0.49 -19.38
CA ARG A 71 15.94 1.87 -19.90
C ARG A 71 15.78 1.91 -21.42
N ASP A 72 16.12 0.81 -22.09
CA ASP A 72 16.09 0.68 -23.55
C ASP A 72 14.71 0.28 -24.11
N PHE A 73 13.71 0.00 -23.26
CA PHE A 73 12.45 -0.57 -23.72
C PHE A 73 11.36 0.46 -24.04
N GLN A 74 11.19 0.68 -25.35
CA GLN A 74 9.94 1.10 -26.00
C GLN A 74 8.74 0.36 -25.37
N LEU A 75 8.01 1.06 -24.50
CA LEU A 75 6.98 0.48 -23.64
C LEU A 75 5.88 -0.22 -24.45
N ILE A 76 5.66 -1.51 -24.19
CA ILE A 76 4.50 -2.22 -24.73
C ILE A 76 3.29 -1.86 -23.90
N ARG A 77 2.29 -1.25 -24.56
CA ARG A 77 1.00 -0.87 -23.98
C ARG A 77 0.23 -2.14 -23.59
N VAL A 78 0.30 -2.52 -22.32
CA VAL A 78 -0.55 -3.57 -21.75
C VAL A 78 -1.87 -2.96 -21.28
N LYS A 79 -2.99 -3.62 -21.61
CA LYS A 79 -4.32 -3.22 -21.14
C LYS A 79 -4.54 -3.83 -19.77
N ALA A 80 -4.80 -3.00 -18.76
CA ALA A 80 -5.24 -3.48 -17.46
C ALA A 80 -6.56 -4.25 -17.65
N VAL A 81 -6.54 -5.55 -17.37
CA VAL A 81 -7.77 -6.33 -17.17
C VAL A 81 -8.26 -5.98 -15.76
N PRO A 82 -9.53 -5.57 -15.58
CA PRO A 82 -10.07 -5.28 -14.27
C PRO A 82 -9.95 -6.55 -13.40
N ARG A 83 -9.03 -6.54 -12.44
CA ARG A 83 -9.11 -7.48 -11.33
C ARG A 83 -10.12 -6.87 -10.38
N VAL A 84 -11.26 -7.54 -10.20
CA VAL A 84 -12.44 -7.06 -9.47
C VAL A 84 -12.14 -6.69 -8.00
N ALA A 85 -10.91 -6.90 -7.49
CA ALA A 85 -10.53 -6.67 -6.10
C ALA A 85 -9.18 -5.97 -5.85
N SER A 86 -8.41 -5.56 -6.86
CA SER A 86 -7.08 -4.97 -6.62
C SER A 86 -6.57 -4.08 -7.75
N ILE A 87 -5.88 -3.00 -7.39
CA ILE A 87 -5.23 -2.08 -8.33
C ILE A 87 -3.74 -1.91 -7.97
N PHE A 88 -2.93 -1.52 -8.94
CA PHE A 88 -1.56 -1.07 -8.69
C PHE A 88 -1.56 0.43 -8.42
N ILE A 89 -0.88 0.83 -7.35
CA ILE A 89 -0.68 2.24 -6.99
C ILE A 89 0.82 2.53 -6.90
N PRO A 90 1.26 3.73 -7.30
CA PRO A 90 2.64 4.11 -7.08
C PRO A 90 2.85 4.40 -5.59
N VAL A 91 3.99 4.00 -5.01
CA VAL A 91 4.26 4.20 -3.57
C VAL A 91 4.13 5.67 -3.15
N LYS A 92 4.47 6.61 -4.04
CA LYS A 92 4.31 8.06 -3.81
C LYS A 92 2.87 8.53 -3.60
N SER A 93 1.87 7.71 -3.93
CA SER A 93 0.46 8.01 -3.66
C SER A 93 0.08 7.77 -2.21
N ILE A 94 0.89 7.03 -1.44
CA ILE A 94 0.60 6.76 -0.03
C ILE A 94 0.86 8.03 0.78
N ILE A 95 -0.20 8.56 1.39
CA ILE A 95 -0.13 9.69 2.32
C ILE A 95 0.41 9.19 3.66
N ARG A 96 -0.23 8.15 4.22
CA ARG A 96 0.12 7.55 5.51
C ARG A 96 -0.54 6.18 5.69
N GLY A 97 -0.16 5.46 6.74
CA GLY A 97 -0.85 4.26 7.21
C GLY A 97 -2.25 4.56 7.75
N ALA A 98 -3.11 3.54 7.76
CA ALA A 98 -4.44 3.61 8.34
C ALA A 98 -4.76 2.33 9.12
N LEU A 99 -5.39 2.47 10.28
CA LEU A 99 -5.97 1.34 11.00
C LEU A 99 -7.47 1.30 10.69
N LEU A 100 -7.90 0.20 10.08
CA LEU A 100 -9.31 -0.07 9.80
C LEU A 100 -9.80 -1.20 10.70
N TYR A 101 -10.93 -0.97 11.37
CA TYR A 101 -11.60 -1.97 12.19
C TYR A 101 -12.96 -2.32 11.56
N PRO A 102 -13.31 -3.60 11.38
CA PRO A 102 -14.63 -3.97 10.86
C PRO A 102 -15.76 -3.41 11.74
N ASP A 103 -16.75 -2.75 11.14
CA ASP A 103 -17.90 -2.25 11.90
C ASP A 103 -18.77 -3.44 12.39
N PRO A 104 -18.96 -3.63 13.71
CA PRO A 104 -19.78 -4.71 14.24
C PRO A 104 -21.26 -4.62 13.84
N GLY A 105 -21.76 -3.41 13.56
CA GLY A 105 -23.15 -3.16 13.20
C GLY A 105 -23.42 -3.21 11.69
N ARG A 106 -22.37 -3.21 10.84
CA ARG A 106 -22.49 -3.11 9.39
C ARG A 106 -21.49 -4.00 8.67
N HIS A 107 -21.99 -5.12 8.14
CA HIS A 107 -21.14 -6.08 7.41
C HIS A 107 -20.48 -5.44 6.17
N GLY A 108 -19.15 -5.53 6.12
CA GLY A 108 -18.35 -5.03 5.00
C GLY A 108 -17.96 -3.55 5.11
N GLU A 109 -18.43 -2.84 6.14
CA GLU A 109 -17.98 -1.49 6.46
C GLU A 109 -16.84 -1.53 7.49
N PHE A 110 -16.00 -0.50 7.46
CA PHE A 110 -14.85 -0.38 8.34
C PHE A 110 -14.81 1.01 8.95
N LEU A 111 -14.45 1.06 10.23
CA LEU A 111 -14.19 2.28 10.98
C LEU A 111 -12.71 2.63 10.88
N VAL A 112 -12.42 3.91 10.61
CA VAL A 112 -11.05 4.45 10.65
C VAL A 112 -10.72 4.80 12.09
N VAL A 113 -9.66 4.21 12.62
CA VAL A 113 -9.17 4.55 13.96
C VAL A 113 -8.09 5.62 13.83
N GLU A 114 -8.45 6.86 14.17
CA GLU A 114 -7.55 8.02 14.00
C GLU A 114 -6.57 8.21 15.17
N HIS A 115 -6.90 7.72 16.37
CA HIS A 115 -6.12 7.92 17.60
C HIS A 115 -4.93 6.96 17.74
N VAL A 116 -4.39 6.50 16.61
CA VAL A 116 -3.38 5.44 16.58
C VAL A 116 -2.00 6.09 16.54
N ASP A 117 -1.19 5.81 17.57
CA ASP A 117 0.21 6.21 17.61
C ASP A 117 0.96 5.65 16.39
N GLY A 118 1.94 6.40 15.86
CA GLY A 118 2.66 6.05 14.63
C GLY A 118 3.38 4.70 14.73
N ASP A 119 3.66 4.25 15.94
CA ASP A 119 4.31 2.97 16.25
C ASP A 119 3.36 1.80 16.51
N MET A 120 2.03 2.00 16.46
CA MET A 120 1.07 0.94 16.80
C MET A 120 1.21 -0.29 15.89
N PHE A 121 1.63 -0.09 14.63
CA PHE A 121 1.94 -1.19 13.70
C PHE A 121 3.19 -1.99 14.08
N LEU A 122 3.94 -1.60 15.11
CA LEU A 122 5.05 -2.38 15.68
C LEU A 122 4.62 -3.21 16.90
N ARG A 123 3.48 -2.89 17.54
CA ARG A 123 3.08 -3.43 18.86
C ARG A 123 2.09 -4.61 18.81
N MET A 124 1.80 -5.16 17.63
CA MET A 124 0.99 -6.38 17.42
C MET A 124 1.74 -7.39 16.59
#